data_AF-A0A2D8V6S6-F1
#
_entry.id   AF-A0A2D8V6S6-F1
#
_cell.length_a   1.000
_cell.length_b   1.000
_cell.length_c   1.000
_cell.angle_alpha   90.00
_cell.angle_beta   90.00
_cell.angle_gamma   90.00
#
_symmetry.space_group_name_H-M   'P 1'
#
loop_
_entity.id
_entity.type
_entity.pdbx_description
1 polymer ?
#
loop_
_entity_poly.entity_id
_entity_poly.type
_entity_poly.pdbx_seq_one_letter_code
_entity_poly.pdbx_strand_id
1 'polypeptide(L)' 'APSLITGHIVAHTDSSTYGPAFAAATLSFGIAQMISPQIGGLIADATGSFTTVFALSATLAMVGALAASRLPRLGT' A
#
# COMPACT_ATOMS: atom_id res chain seq x y z
N ALA A 1 5.90 -0.97 -7.71
CA ALA A 1 5.52 0.20 -8.54
C ALA A 1 4.05 0.08 -8.92
N PRO A 2 3.31 1.19 -9.13
CA PRO A 2 1.89 1.16 -9.50
C PRO A 2 1.58 0.24 -10.69
N SER A 3 2.49 0.18 -11.68
CA SER A 3 2.40 -0.74 -12.81
C SER A 3 2.31 -2.22 -12.44
N LEU A 4 3.00 -2.67 -11.38
CA LEU A 4 2.93 -4.05 -10.89
C LEU A 4 1.60 -4.35 -10.20
N ILE A 5 1.04 -3.38 -9.50
CA ILE A 5 -0.27 -3.50 -8.84
C ILE A 5 -1.36 -3.60 -9.91
N THR A 6 -1.32 -2.71 -10.91
CA THR A 6 -2.23 -2.76 -12.06
C THR A 6 -2.09 -4.08 -12.81
N GLY A 7 -0.86 -4.54 -13.08
CA GLY A 7 -0.62 -5.83 -13.73
C GLY A 7 -1.20 -7.01 -12.94
N HIS A 8 -1.06 -7.02 -11.61
CA HIS A 8 -1.66 -8.04 -10.75
C HIS A 8 -3.19 -8.01 -10.78
N ILE A 9 -3.81 -6.83 -10.75
CA ILE A 9 -5.27 -6.67 -10.85
C ILE A 9 -5.77 -7.16 -12.20
N VAL A 10 -5.16 -6.71 -13.30
CA VAL A 10 -5.52 -7.15 -14.67
C VAL A 10 -5.44 -8.67 -14.78
N ALA A 11 -4.42 -9.29 -14.21
CA ALA A 11 -4.20 -10.72 -14.36
C ALA A 11 -5.12 -11.59 -13.49
N HIS A 12 -5.74 -11.03 -12.44
CA HIS A 12 -6.66 -11.74 -11.53
C HIS A 12 -8.12 -11.29 -11.63
N THR A 13 -8.46 -10.49 -12.64
CA THR A 13 -9.79 -9.88 -12.76
C THR A 13 -10.30 -9.92 -14.20
N ASP A 14 -11.61 -10.13 -14.39
CA ASP A 14 -12.25 -10.09 -15.71
C ASP A 14 -12.64 -8.65 -16.10
N SER A 15 -13.07 -8.47 -17.36
CA SER A 15 -13.49 -7.15 -17.90
C SER A 15 -14.62 -6.48 -17.11
N SER A 16 -15.48 -7.25 -16.44
CA SER A 16 -16.58 -6.75 -15.62
C SER A 16 -16.15 -6.35 -14.20
N THR A 17 -15.08 -6.94 -13.67
CA THR A 17 -14.62 -6.76 -12.28
C THR A 17 -13.39 -5.86 -12.15
N TYR A 18 -12.71 -5.56 -13.26
CA TYR A 18 -11.49 -4.76 -13.30
C TYR A 18 -11.69 -3.34 -12.74
N GLY A 19 -12.73 -2.65 -13.20
CA GLY A 19 -13.03 -1.28 -12.77
C GLY A 19 -13.19 -1.15 -11.25
N PRO A 20 -14.07 -1.96 -10.62
CA PRO A 20 -14.21 -2.00 -9.17
C PRO A 20 -12.90 -2.32 -8.41
N ALA A 21 -12.13 -3.32 -8.88
CA ALA A 21 -10.88 -3.71 -8.24
C ALA A 21 -9.80 -2.59 -8.32
N PHE A 22 -9.68 -1.94 -9.47
CA PHE A 22 -8.77 -0.82 -9.67
C PHE A 22 -9.19 0.41 -8.86
N ALA A 23 -10.50 0.69 -8.78
CA ALA A 23 -11.04 1.77 -7.96
C ALA A 23 -10.78 1.52 -6.47
N ALA A 24 -10.93 0.29 -5.99
CA ALA A 24 -10.62 -0.08 -4.61
C ALA A 24 -9.15 0.14 -4.27
N ALA A 25 -8.23 -0.30 -5.15
CA ALA A 25 -6.80 -0.06 -4.96
C ALA A 25 -6.44 1.44 -4.94
N THR A 26 -7.07 2.22 -5.81
CA THR A 26 -6.90 3.69 -5.87
C THR A 26 -7.42 4.37 -4.60
N LEU A 27 -8.59 3.94 -4.11
CA LEU A 27 -9.18 4.46 -2.87
C LEU A 27 -8.28 4.15 -1.67
N SER A 28 -7.80 2.92 -1.54
CA SER A 28 -6.87 2.53 -0.47
C SER A 28 -5.61 3.39 -0.49
N PHE A 29 -5.06 3.66 -1.68
CA PHE A 29 -3.92 4.55 -1.84
C PHE A 29 -4.24 5.99 -1.40
N GLY A 30 -5.37 6.53 -1.82
CA GLY A 30 -5.81 7.88 -1.43
C GLY A 30 -6.01 8.04 0.08
N ILE A 31 -6.64 7.05 0.74
CA ILE A 31 -6.82 7.05 2.20
C ILE A 31 -5.47 7.02 2.91
N ALA A 32 -4.54 6.17 2.47
CA ALA A 32 -3.20 6.11 3.03
C ALA A 32 -2.48 7.45 2.90
N GLN A 33 -2.55 8.11 1.75
CA GLN A 33 -1.97 9.44 1.54
C GLN A 33 -2.62 10.53 2.40
N MET A 34 -3.92 10.45 2.68
CA MET A 34 -4.61 11.41 3.53
C MET A 34 -4.21 11.29 5.01
N ILE A 35 -4.07 10.06 5.50
CA ILE A 35 -3.82 9.79 6.92
C ILE A 35 -2.33 9.84 7.26
N SER A 36 -1.45 9.46 6.32
CA SER A 36 -0.01 9.31 6.59
C SER A 36 0.66 10.59 7.11
N PRO A 37 0.40 11.81 6.58
CA PRO A 37 1.00 13.03 7.10
C PRO A 37 0.55 13.35 8.52
N GLN A 38 -0.73 13.12 8.85
CA GLN A 38 -1.26 13.41 10.19
C GLN A 38 -0.66 12.46 11.23
N ILE A 39 -0.63 11.16 10.95
CA ILE A 39 0.00 10.18 11.85
C ILE A 39 1.51 10.41 11.95
N GLY A 40 2.18 10.64 10.82
CA GLY A 40 3.62 10.92 10.79
C GLY A 40 3.99 12.19 11.56
N GLY A 41 3.20 13.26 11.41
CA GLY A 41 3.37 14.51 12.15
C GLY A 41 3.21 14.33 13.65
N LEU A 42 2.14 13.66 14.10
CA LEU A 42 1.92 13.39 15.52
C LEU A 42 3.06 12.57 16.15
N ILE A 43 3.59 11.59 15.42
CA ILE A 43 4.73 10.78 15.88
C ILE A 43 6.01 11.64 15.92
N ALA A 44 6.26 12.44 14.88
CA ALA A 44 7.41 13.34 14.84
C ALA A 44 7.38 14.35 15.99
N ASP A 45 6.22 14.92 16.29
CA ASP A 45 6.01 15.88 17.38
C ASP A 45 6.22 15.21 18.76
N ALA A 46 5.71 14.00 18.95
CA ALA A 46 5.86 13.27 20.22
C ALA A 46 7.29 12.78 20.47
N THR A 47 8.02 12.39 19.42
CA THR A 47 9.39 11.86 19.54
C THR A 47 10.48 12.92 19.34
N GLY A 48 10.11 14.13 18.89
CA GLY A 48 11.04 15.22 18.56
C GLY A 48 11.92 14.97 17.33
N SER A 49 11.63 13.92 16.53
CA SER A 49 12.47 13.54 15.38
C SER A 49 11.68 12.77 14.31
N PHE A 50 11.99 13.04 13.04
CA PHE A 50 11.44 12.31 11.90
C PHE A 50 12.04 10.92 11.70
N THR A 51 13.19 10.60 12.32
CA THR A 51 13.83 9.28 12.18
C THR A 51 12.89 8.15 12.60
N THR A 52 12.08 8.37 13.64
CA THR A 52 11.08 7.41 14.12
C THR A 52 9.97 7.17 13.09
N VAL A 53 9.55 8.20 12.36
CA VAL A 53 8.56 8.11 11.28
C VAL A 53 9.11 7.33 10.10
N PHE A 54 10.38 7.54 9.75
CA PHE A 54 11.05 6.77 8.70
C PHE A 54 11.24 5.30 9.08
N ALA A 55 11.64 5.01 10.32
CA ALA A 55 11.76 3.64 10.83
C ALA A 55 10.40 2.91 10.84
N LEU A 56 9.33 3.61 11.23
CA LEU A 56 7.96 3.09 11.15
C LEU A 56 7.56 2.79 9.69
N SER A 57 7.85 3.72 8.79
CA SER A 57 7.57 3.56 7.35
C SER A 57 8.31 2.37 6.76
N ALA A 58 9.58 2.16 7.14
CA ALA A 58 10.36 0.99 6.73
C ALA A 58 9.75 -0.32 7.24
N THR A 59 9.27 -0.33 8.49
CA THR A 59 8.60 -1.49 9.08
C THR A 59 7.31 -1.82 8.34
N LEU A 60 6.48 -0.81 8.05
CA LEU A 60 5.25 -0.97 7.28
C LEU A 60 5.53 -1.46 5.85
N ALA A 61 6.59 -0.96 5.21
CA ALA A 61 7.02 -1.42 3.89
C ALA A 61 7.42 -2.90 3.91
N MET A 62 8.15 -3.35 4.94
CA MET A 62 8.49 -4.77 5.10
C MET A 62 7.24 -5.63 5.33
N VAL A 63 6.29 -5.20 6.16
CA VAL A 63 5.02 -5.91 6.36
C VAL A 63 4.24 -6.02 5.06
N GLY A 64 4.16 -4.94 4.28
CA GLY A 64 3.54 -4.94 2.95
C GLY A 64 4.23 -5.88 1.97
N ALA A 65 5.56 -5.92 1.97
CA ALA A 65 6.34 -6.84 1.15
C ALA A 65 6.11 -8.31 1.55
N LEU A 66 6.06 -8.61 2.85
CA LEU A 66 5.74 -9.93 3.36
C LEU A 66 4.31 -10.35 2.97
N ALA A 67 3.33 -9.47 3.10
CA ALA A 67 1.96 -9.73 2.68
C ALA A 67 1.89 -9.99 1.16
N ALA A 68 2.56 -9.16 0.35
CA ALA A 68 2.63 -9.33 -1.10
C ALA A 68 3.32 -10.64 -1.50
N SER A 69 4.31 -11.11 -0.74
CA SER A 69 4.98 -12.38 -1.00
C SER A 69 4.07 -13.62 -0.85
N ARG A 70 2.95 -13.45 -0.12
CA ARG A 70 1.93 -14.49 0.10
C ARG A 70 0.80 -14.44 -0.93
N LEU A 71 0.78 -13.46 -1.83
CA LEU A 71 -0.22 -13.40 -2.88
C LEU A 71 -0.05 -14.60 -3.83
N PRO A 72 -1.16 -15.17 -4.32
CA PRO A 72 -1.12 -16.22 -5.33
C PRO A 72 -0.33 -15.74 -6.55
N ARG A 73 0.57 -16.58 -7.05
CA ARG A 73 1.20 -16.38 -8.35
C ARG A 73 0.30 -17.05 -9.37
N LEU A 74 -0.06 -16.35 -10.44
CA LEU A 74 -0.69 -17.00 -11.60
C LEU A 74 0.26 -18.09 -12.13
N GLY A 75 -0.15 -19.36 -12.05
CA GLY A 75 0.55 -20.48 -12.69
C GLY A 75 0.93 -21.69 -11.83
N THR A 76 0.05 -22.16 -10.94
CA THR A 76 -0.01 -23.59 -10.53
C THR A 76 -1.42 -24.09 -10.69
#